data_AF-A0A843R108-F1
#
_entry.id   AF-A0A843R108-F1
#
_cell.length_a   1.000
_cell.length_b   1.000
_cell.length_c   1.000
_cell.angle_alpha   90.00
_cell.angle_beta   90.00
_cell.angle_gamma   90.00
#
_symmetry.space_group_name_H-M   'P 1'
#
loop_
_entity.id
_entity.type
_entity.pdbx_description
1 polymer ?
#
loop_
_entity_poly.entity_id
_entity_poly.type
_entity_poly.pdbx_seq_one_letter_code
_entity_poly.pdbx_strand_id
1 'polypeptide(L)'
;MLLGTFSFVGLKITGPDMRQTGLNYFNQTHLADMTVTSAYGLNQADQKTIAEQARVKTVNYGYFTDAKIKGSTNGIRVFSNSSSLSQYKVVAGRLAKTDTEIALNNTLKGTYHPGETITLQDGTGLAKTKFKVVGFV
;
A
#
# COMPACT_ATOMS: atom_id res chain seq x y z
N MET A 1 34.48 23.17 22.60
CA MET A 1 34.45 21.69 22.47
C MET A 1 33.03 21.10 22.34
N LEU A 2 31.96 21.80 22.76
CA LEU A 2 30.57 21.33 22.65
C LEU A 2 30.08 21.05 21.21
N LEU A 3 30.41 21.92 20.25
CA LEU A 3 29.96 21.78 18.85
C LEU A 3 30.47 20.49 18.18
N GLY A 4 31.75 20.14 18.40
CA GLY A 4 32.34 18.91 17.84
C GLY A 4 31.70 17.64 18.40
N THR A 5 31.47 17.59 19.71
CA THR A 5 30.80 16.47 20.37
C THR A 5 29.34 16.34 19.93
N PHE A 6 28.60 17.45 19.86
CA PHE A 6 27.22 17.47 19.35
C PHE A 6 27.14 16.91 17.93
N SER A 7 27.97 17.42 17.02
CA SER A 7 27.97 16.98 15.62
C SER A 7 28.36 15.50 15.47
N PHE A 8 29.36 15.03 16.22
CA PHE A 8 29.78 13.62 16.19
C PHE A 8 28.69 12.67 16.71
N VAL A 9 28.06 13.01 17.85
CA VAL A 9 26.96 12.22 18.41
C VAL A 9 25.77 12.23 17.45
N GLY A 10 25.39 13.40 16.92
CA GLY A 10 24.31 13.54 15.95
C GLY A 10 24.48 12.63 14.73
N LEU A 11 25.66 12.64 14.11
CA LEU A 11 25.97 11.76 12.97
C LEU A 11 25.94 10.26 13.33
N LYS A 12 26.36 9.90 14.55
CA LYS A 12 26.37 8.51 15.01
C LYS A 12 24.96 7.98 15.29
N ILE A 13 24.07 8.78 15.86
CA ILE A 13 22.72 8.33 16.25
C ILE A 13 21.69 8.41 15.11
N THR A 14 21.88 9.33 14.15
CA THR A 14 20.90 9.56 13.07
C THR A 14 20.64 8.29 12.26
N GLY A 15 21.69 7.54 11.91
CA GLY A 15 21.55 6.29 11.14
C GLY A 15 20.75 5.21 11.89
N PRO A 16 21.12 4.85 13.14
CA PRO A 16 20.33 3.98 14.00
C PRO A 16 18.87 4.42 14.18
N ASP A 17 18.62 5.70 14.44
CA ASP A 17 17.26 6.21 14.71
C ASP A 17 16.37 6.14 13.47
N MET A 18 16.90 6.47 12.28
CA MET A 18 16.16 6.32 11.02
C MET A 18 15.82 4.84 10.74
N ARG A 19 16.75 3.92 11.01
CA ARG A 19 16.51 2.47 10.87
C ARG A 19 15.45 1.97 11.83
N GLN A 20 15.52 2.38 13.10
CA GLN A 20 14.51 2.00 14.09
C GLN A 20 13.13 2.53 13.71
N THR A 21 13.05 3.76 13.19
CA THR A 21 11.80 4.35 12.69
C THR A 21 11.24 3.54 11.52
N GLY A 22 12.08 3.15 10.57
CA GLY A 22 11.67 2.29 9.44
C GLY A 22 11.17 0.91 9.91
N LEU A 23 11.92 0.25 10.80
CA LEU A 23 11.52 -1.04 11.36
C LEU A 23 10.20 -0.96 12.14
N ASN A 24 10.00 0.10 12.92
CA ASN A 24 8.75 0.33 13.62
C ASN A 24 7.57 0.45 12.65
N TYR A 25 7.75 1.18 11.55
CA TYR A 25 6.72 1.32 10.53
C TYR A 25 6.41 -0.02 9.84
N PHE A 26 7.43 -0.79 9.48
CA PHE A 26 7.26 -2.11 8.85
C PHE A 26 6.55 -3.10 9.77
N ASN A 27 6.91 -3.11 11.05
CA ASN A 27 6.27 -3.97 12.05
C ASN A 27 4.80 -3.56 12.30
N GLN A 28 4.51 -2.26 12.40
CA GLN A 28 3.13 -1.77 12.61
C GLN A 28 2.21 -2.09 11.43
N THR A 29 2.75 -2.15 10.22
CA THR A 29 1.98 -2.42 8.98
C THR A 29 2.05 -3.88 8.54
N HIS A 30 2.76 -4.73 9.29
CA HIS A 30 3.02 -6.13 8.91
C HIS A 30 3.56 -6.24 7.48
N LEU A 31 4.49 -5.36 7.09
CA LEU A 31 5.00 -5.29 5.72
C LEU A 31 5.54 -6.66 5.27
N ALA A 32 5.17 -7.09 4.08
CA ALA A 32 5.67 -8.35 3.52
C ALA A 32 7.18 -8.30 3.26
N ASP A 33 7.88 -9.37 3.63
CA ASP A 33 9.32 -9.53 3.37
C ASP A 33 9.62 -9.70 1.87
N MET A 34 8.68 -10.29 1.13
CA MET A 34 8.81 -10.57 -0.30
C MET A 34 7.47 -10.39 -1.02
N THR A 35 7.51 -9.89 -2.25
CA THR A 35 6.35 -9.80 -3.15
C THR A 35 6.67 -10.55 -4.44
N VAL A 36 5.79 -11.45 -4.86
CA VAL A 36 5.90 -12.21 -6.11
C VAL A 36 4.78 -11.78 -7.04
N THR A 37 5.13 -11.39 -8.27
CA THR A 37 4.17 -10.94 -9.29
C THR A 37 4.37 -11.70 -10.59
N SER A 38 3.29 -11.99 -11.31
CA SER A 38 3.30 -12.66 -12.61
C SER A 38 2.45 -11.86 -13.59
N ALA A 39 2.91 -11.74 -14.84
CA ALA A 39 2.17 -11.05 -15.90
C ALA A 39 0.83 -11.73 -16.23
N TYR A 40 0.74 -13.06 -16.05
CA TYR A 40 -0.47 -13.84 -16.28
C TYR A 40 -1.24 -14.17 -14.98
N GLY A 41 -0.78 -13.64 -13.84
CA GLY A 41 -1.29 -14.00 -12.52
C GLY A 41 -0.70 -15.32 -11.99
N LEU A 42 -1.14 -15.70 -10.79
CA LEU A 42 -0.73 -16.92 -10.09
C LEU A 42 -1.93 -17.87 -9.99
N ASN A 43 -1.82 -19.05 -10.59
CA ASN A 43 -2.87 -20.07 -10.53
C ASN A 43 -2.83 -20.84 -9.20
N GLN A 44 -3.79 -21.75 -8.97
CA GLN A 44 -3.87 -22.49 -7.71
C GLN A 44 -2.64 -23.38 -7.43
N ALA A 45 -2.00 -23.93 -8.46
CA ALA A 45 -0.78 -24.72 -8.30
C ALA A 45 0.40 -23.84 -7.87
N ASP A 46 0.53 -22.64 -8.43
CA ASP A 46 1.54 -21.66 -8.04
C ASP A 46 1.33 -21.23 -6.58
N GLN A 47 0.07 -20.91 -6.22
CA GLN A 47 -0.30 -20.51 -4.86
C GLN A 47 0.06 -21.60 -3.85
N LYS A 48 -0.29 -22.86 -4.15
CA LYS A 48 0.05 -24.03 -3.33
C LYS A 48 1.57 -24.18 -3.17
N THR A 49 2.31 -24.09 -4.27
CA THR A 49 3.77 -24.23 -4.26
C THR A 49 4.45 -23.18 -3.38
N ILE A 50 3.95 -21.94 -3.39
CA ILE A 50 4.46 -20.85 -2.55
C ILE A 50 4.12 -21.11 -1.08
N ALA A 51 2.88 -21.50 -0.78
CA ALA A 51 2.43 -21.73 0.59
C ALA A 51 3.13 -22.93 1.26
N GLU A 52 3.53 -23.94 0.49
CA GLU A 52 4.19 -25.15 0.99
C GLU A 52 5.70 -24.99 1.24
N GLN A 53 6.28 -23.83 0.92
CA GLN A 53 7.71 -23.59 1.20
C GLN A 53 7.97 -23.55 2.71
N ALA A 54 8.96 -24.31 3.17
CA ALA A 54 9.24 -24.50 4.60
C ALA A 54 9.51 -23.21 5.41
N ARG A 55 9.92 -22.13 4.74
CA ARG A 55 10.22 -20.83 5.39
C ARG A 55 9.12 -19.79 5.24
N VAL A 56 8.02 -20.13 4.56
CA VAL A 56 6.89 -19.22 4.37
C VAL A 56 5.95 -19.34 5.58
N LYS A 57 5.76 -18.23 6.29
CA LYS A 57 4.89 -18.18 7.48
C LYS A 57 3.46 -17.76 7.15
N THR A 58 3.33 -16.75 6.30
CA THR A 58 2.05 -16.14 5.92
C THR A 58 2.12 -15.76 4.45
N VAL A 59 1.03 -15.97 3.72
CA VAL A 59 0.90 -15.56 2.32
C VAL A 59 -0.39 -14.78 2.14
N ASN A 60 -0.30 -13.65 1.45
CA ASN A 60 -1.44 -12.88 1.02
C ASN A 60 -1.45 -12.81 -0.50
N TYR A 61 -2.60 -13.09 -1.10
CA TYR A 61 -2.82 -12.89 -2.53
C TYR A 61 -3.67 -11.64 -2.73
N GLY A 62 -3.32 -10.88 -3.75
CA GLY A 62 -4.01 -9.65 -4.09
C GLY A 62 -3.84 -9.33 -5.56
N TYR A 63 -4.70 -8.45 -6.03
CA TYR A 63 -4.66 -7.91 -7.38
C TYR A 63 -4.20 -6.47 -7.30
N PHE A 64 -3.50 -6.04 -8.34
CA PHE A 64 -3.30 -4.62 -8.58
C PHE A 64 -3.42 -4.33 -10.07
N THR A 65 -3.77 -3.10 -10.39
CA THR A 65 -3.88 -2.63 -11.77
C THR A 65 -3.59 -1.15 -11.84
N ASP A 66 -2.99 -0.73 -12.94
CA ASP A 66 -2.74 0.69 -13.21
C ASP A 66 -3.96 1.25 -13.94
N ALA A 67 -4.47 2.38 -13.45
CA ALA A 67 -5.65 3.06 -13.97
C ALA A 67 -5.43 4.57 -13.99
N LYS A 68 -6.32 5.31 -14.65
CA LYS A 68 -6.36 6.78 -14.60
C LYS A 68 -7.64 7.24 -13.95
N ILE A 69 -7.56 8.30 -13.14
CA ILE A 69 -8.76 8.98 -12.66
C ILE A 69 -9.28 9.86 -13.81
N LYS A 70 -10.53 9.67 -14.21
CA LYS A 70 -11.17 10.46 -15.27
C LYS A 70 -11.06 11.96 -14.94
N GLY A 71 -10.53 12.74 -15.88
CA GLY A 71 -10.30 14.18 -15.70
C GLY A 71 -8.99 14.54 -15.01
N SER A 72 -8.16 13.56 -14.64
CA SER A 72 -6.80 13.75 -14.16
C SER A 72 -5.79 13.24 -15.20
N THR A 73 -4.62 13.87 -15.26
CA THR A 73 -3.46 13.37 -16.01
C THR A 73 -2.65 12.34 -15.22
N ASN A 74 -2.97 12.15 -13.93
CA ASN A 74 -2.21 11.25 -13.05
C ASN A 74 -2.68 9.80 -13.20
N GLY A 75 -1.72 8.91 -13.45
CA GLY A 75 -1.91 7.48 -13.28
C GLY A 75 -1.94 7.11 -11.80
N ILE A 76 -2.77 6.13 -11.46
CA ILE A 76 -2.85 5.55 -10.13
C ILE A 76 -2.69 4.03 -10.22
N ARG A 77 -2.10 3.44 -9.18
CA ARG A 77 -2.15 1.98 -9.00
C ARG A 77 -3.22 1.64 -7.98
N VAL A 78 -4.19 0.84 -8.41
CA VAL A 78 -5.27 0.33 -7.57
C VAL A 78 -4.82 -1.01 -7.01
N PHE A 79 -4.91 -1.18 -5.70
CA PHE A 79 -4.64 -2.44 -5.00
C PHE A 79 -5.93 -2.99 -4.42
N SER A 80 -6.11 -4.31 -4.47
CA SER A 80 -7.11 -4.97 -3.63
C SER A 80 -6.73 -4.84 -2.16
N ASN A 81 -7.72 -4.77 -1.27
CA ASN A 81 -7.47 -4.78 0.16
C ASN A 81 -6.65 -6.02 0.57
N SER A 82 -5.64 -5.80 1.41
CA SER A 82 -4.91 -6.91 2.03
C SER A 82 -5.56 -7.32 3.35
N SER A 83 -5.56 -8.63 3.65
CA SER A 83 -6.14 -9.19 4.87
C SER A 83 -5.22 -9.08 6.11
N SER A 84 -3.91 -9.29 5.95
CA SER A 84 -2.99 -9.56 7.06
C SER A 84 -1.57 -9.05 6.87
N LEU A 85 -1.06 -9.00 5.64
CA LEU A 85 0.27 -8.47 5.33
C LEU A 85 0.20 -7.12 4.63
N SER A 86 1.19 -6.25 4.78
CA SER A 86 1.27 -4.94 4.12
C SER A 86 -0.01 -4.11 4.28
N GLN A 87 -0.49 -4.01 5.52
CA GLN A 87 -1.70 -3.29 5.86
C GLN A 87 -1.51 -1.78 5.76
N TYR A 88 -2.53 -1.09 5.25
CA TYR A 88 -2.52 0.36 5.13
C TYR A 88 -2.91 1.02 6.45
N LYS A 89 -2.13 2.03 6.85
CA LYS A 89 -2.49 2.90 7.97
C LYS A 89 -3.47 3.97 7.49
N VAL A 90 -4.67 3.96 8.04
CA VAL A 90 -5.68 4.99 7.74
C VAL A 90 -5.24 6.33 8.35
N VAL A 91 -5.13 7.35 7.51
CA VAL A 91 -4.85 8.73 7.92
C VAL A 91 -6.16 9.50 8.18
N ALA A 92 -7.19 9.25 7.37
CA ALA A 92 -8.51 9.83 7.53
C ALA A 92 -9.60 8.92 6.95
N GLY A 93 -10.79 8.92 7.56
CA GLY A 93 -11.90 8.07 7.10
C GLY A 93 -11.68 6.60 7.41
N ARG A 94 -11.78 5.72 6.41
CA ARG A 94 -11.61 4.27 6.56
C ARG A 94 -11.16 3.59 5.27
N LEU A 95 -10.76 2.33 5.37
CA LEU A 95 -10.58 1.45 4.20
C LEU A 95 -11.91 1.11 3.52
N ALA A 96 -11.82 0.75 2.24
CA ALA A 96 -12.93 0.24 1.45
C ALA A 96 -13.49 -1.04 2.08
N LYS A 97 -14.81 -1.17 2.17
CA LYS A 97 -15.48 -2.38 2.65
C LYS A 97 -16.26 -3.10 1.56
N THR A 98 -16.60 -2.39 0.49
CA THR A 98 -17.32 -2.93 -0.66
C THR A 98 -16.50 -2.77 -1.95
N ASP A 99 -16.91 -3.47 -3.00
CA ASP A 99 -16.32 -3.44 -4.35
C ASP A 99 -16.54 -2.11 -5.10
N THR A 100 -17.26 -1.17 -4.48
CA THR A 100 -17.60 0.16 -5.02
C THR A 100 -17.05 1.30 -4.17
N GLU A 101 -16.18 0.97 -3.21
CA GLU A 101 -15.51 1.93 -2.34
C GLU A 101 -14.00 1.92 -2.61
N ILE A 102 -13.34 3.07 -2.40
CA ILE A 102 -11.89 3.20 -2.52
C ILE A 102 -11.33 4.11 -1.43
N ALA A 103 -10.18 3.73 -0.89
CA ALA A 103 -9.34 4.64 -0.10
C ALA A 103 -8.20 5.13 -1.00
N LEU A 104 -7.94 6.44 -0.99
CA LEU A 104 -6.91 7.06 -1.83
C LEU A 104 -5.63 7.27 -1.04
N ASN A 105 -4.51 7.41 -1.73
CA ASN A 105 -3.27 7.84 -1.09
C ASN A 105 -3.43 9.23 -0.47
N ASN A 106 -2.88 9.47 0.71
CA ASN A 106 -2.98 10.73 1.44
C ASN A 106 -2.46 11.94 0.65
N THR A 107 -1.57 11.75 -0.33
CA THR A 107 -1.14 12.82 -1.26
C THR A 107 -2.30 13.41 -2.07
N LEU A 108 -3.38 12.65 -2.28
CA LEU A 108 -4.57 13.07 -3.03
C LEU A 108 -5.64 13.75 -2.17
N LYS A 109 -5.42 13.86 -0.85
CA LYS A 109 -6.36 14.46 0.10
C LYS A 109 -6.67 15.93 -0.16
N GLY A 110 -5.76 16.66 -0.81
CA GLY A 110 -5.99 18.06 -1.22
C GLY A 110 -6.86 18.21 -2.47
N THR A 111 -7.06 17.13 -3.23
CA THR A 111 -7.78 17.14 -4.52
C THR A 111 -9.16 16.49 -4.40
N TYR A 112 -9.28 15.42 -3.62
CA TYR A 112 -10.51 14.64 -3.47
C TYR A 112 -11.00 14.64 -2.03
N HIS A 113 -12.31 14.40 -1.84
CA HIS A 113 -12.93 14.41 -0.51
C HIS A 113 -13.66 13.09 -0.21
N PRO A 114 -13.72 12.64 1.06
CA PRO A 114 -14.53 11.48 1.44
C PRO A 114 -16.00 11.74 1.11
N GLY A 115 -16.66 10.76 0.48
CA GLY A 115 -18.03 10.85 0.01
C GLY A 115 -18.15 11.11 -1.50
N GLU A 116 -17.11 11.68 -2.12
CA GLU A 116 -17.06 11.92 -3.56
C GLU A 116 -16.97 10.60 -4.35
N THR A 117 -17.49 10.58 -5.58
CA THR A 117 -17.35 9.44 -6.50
C THR A 117 -16.36 9.77 -7.60
N ILE A 118 -15.30 8.97 -7.71
CA ILE A 118 -14.34 9.04 -8.80
C ILE A 118 -14.63 7.97 -9.85
N THR A 119 -14.22 8.23 -11.09
CA THR A 119 -14.28 7.24 -12.18
C THR A 119 -12.87 6.84 -12.58
N LEU A 120 -12.57 5.55 -12.58
CA LEU A 120 -11.32 4.98 -13.05
C LEU A 120 -11.47 4.51 -14.50
N GLN A 121 -10.45 4.79 -15.30
CA GLN A 121 -10.34 4.44 -16.72
C GLN A 121 -9.04 3.67 -16.97
N ASP A 122 -8.98 2.96 -18.10
CA ASP A 122 -7.80 2.19 -18.56
C ASP A 122 -7.32 1.06 -17.61
N GLY A 123 -8.05 0.80 -16.51
CA GLY A 123 -7.71 -0.26 -15.55
C GLY A 123 -8.12 -1.63 -16.06
N THR A 124 -7.14 -2.42 -16.50
CA THR A 124 -7.38 -3.81 -16.92
C THR A 124 -7.81 -4.65 -15.72
N GLY A 125 -8.88 -5.44 -15.88
CA GLY A 125 -9.39 -6.32 -14.82
C GLY A 125 -10.26 -5.65 -13.76
N LEU A 126 -10.57 -4.36 -13.87
CA LEU A 126 -11.53 -3.69 -12.97
C LEU A 126 -12.96 -4.08 -13.32
N ALA A 127 -13.65 -4.76 -12.40
CA ALA A 127 -15.07 -5.12 -12.56
C ALA A 127 -16.01 -3.89 -12.46
N LYS A 128 -15.58 -2.84 -11.76
CA LYS A 128 -16.30 -1.58 -11.56
C LYS A 128 -15.39 -0.42 -11.94
N THR A 129 -15.98 0.65 -12.47
CA THR A 129 -15.24 1.85 -12.87
C THR A 129 -15.56 3.07 -12.02
N LYS A 130 -16.66 3.05 -11.25
CA LYS A 130 -17.05 4.14 -10.36
C LYS A 130 -16.85 3.72 -8.90
N PHE A 131 -16.13 4.53 -8.15
CA PHE A 131 -15.81 4.25 -6.75
C PHE A 131 -16.08 5.45 -5.87
N LYS A 132 -16.69 5.22 -4.73
CA LYS A 132 -16.86 6.22 -3.68
C LYS A 132 -15.60 6.30 -2.83
N VAL A 133 -15.03 7.49 -2.70
CA VAL A 133 -13.88 7.76 -1.83
C VAL A 133 -14.36 7.67 -0.37
N VAL A 134 -13.78 6.77 0.42
CA VAL A 134 -14.18 6.55 1.82
C VAL A 134 -13.09 6.89 2.84
N GLY A 135 -11.88 7.17 2.38
CA GLY A 135 -10.77 7.53 3.26
C GLY A 135 -9.46 7.77 2.52
N PHE A 136 -8.43 8.06 3.32
CA PHE A 136 -7.07 8.28 2.90
C PHE A 136 -6.10 7.43 3.71
N VAL A 137 -5.13 6.86 3.02
CA VAL A 137 -4.07 5.99 3.55
C VAL A 137 -2.68 6.47 3.18
#